data_AF-A0A927SBT0-F1
#
_entry.id   AF-A0A927SBT0-F1
#
_cell.length_a   1.000
_cell.length_b   1.000
_cell.length_c   1.000
_cell.angle_alpha   90.00
_cell.angle_beta   90.00
_cell.angle_gamma   90.00
#
_symmetry.space_group_name_H-M   'P 1'
#
loop_
_entity.id
_entity.type
_entity.pdbx_description
1 polymer ?
#
loop_
_entity_poly.entity_id
_entity_poly.type
_entity_poly.pdbx_seq_one_letter_code
_entity_poly.pdbx_strand_id
1 'polypeptide(L)'
;MLSSGDTTKQITLIENALRVLFVPATPGEYDLHALISCALEKANLSYVHEAKIAQRCRADFMVGNICVEVKKSKPDRNTLLKQVTRYLSSSDVHGLLVVSQKNVSLPNTIMNKPVRVLSLDKLWGVSLP
;
A
#
# COMPACT_ATOMS: atom_id res chain seq x y z
N MET A 1 13.16 17.83 -0.12
CA MET A 1 12.28 17.22 -1.13
C MET A 1 12.91 15.91 -1.55
N LEU A 2 12.29 14.76 -1.26
CA LEU A 2 12.75 13.47 -1.75
C LEU A 2 12.63 13.47 -3.28
N SER A 3 13.70 13.11 -4.00
CA SER A 3 13.65 12.99 -5.45
C SER A 3 12.71 11.83 -5.86
N SER A 4 12.08 11.88 -7.04
CA SER A 4 11.15 10.83 -7.51
C SER A 4 11.77 9.40 -7.49
N GLY A 5 13.09 9.31 -7.58
CA GLY A 5 13.84 8.06 -7.42
C GLY A 5 13.82 7.50 -6.00
N ASP A 6 13.87 8.34 -4.97
CA ASP A 6 13.86 7.90 -3.57
C ASP A 6 12.48 7.38 -3.15
N THR A 7 11.42 8.04 -3.60
CA THR A 7 10.03 7.58 -3.39
C THR A 7 9.82 6.18 -3.98
N THR A 8 10.34 5.94 -5.19
CA THR A 8 10.21 4.63 -5.85
C THR A 8 10.97 3.55 -5.10
N LYS A 9 12.20 3.85 -4.64
CA LYS A 9 12.98 2.92 -3.80
C LYS A 9 12.25 2.59 -2.50
N GLN A 10 11.66 3.60 -1.84
CA GLN A 10 10.89 3.39 -0.61
C GLN A 10 9.67 2.50 -0.84
N ILE A 11 8.92 2.71 -1.93
CA ILE A 11 7.80 1.84 -2.30
C ILE A 11 8.29 0.40 -2.53
N THR A 12 9.43 0.20 -3.20
CA THR A 12 10.01 -1.14 -3.40
C THR A 12 10.42 -1.80 -2.09
N LEU A 13 10.96 -1.05 -1.12
CA LEU A 13 11.29 -1.59 0.21
C LEU A 13 10.03 -2.04 0.96
N ILE A 14 8.97 -1.23 0.94
CA ILE A 14 7.68 -1.58 1.54
C ILE A 14 7.11 -2.82 0.83
N GLU A 15 7.13 -2.86 -0.49
CA GLU A 15 6.65 -4.00 -1.27
C GLU A 15 7.40 -5.30 -0.90
N ASN A 16 8.73 -5.25 -0.80
CA ASN A 16 9.54 -6.40 -0.40
C ASN A 16 9.24 -6.85 1.04
N ALA A 17 9.03 -5.92 1.97
CA ALA A 17 8.62 -6.24 3.34
C ALA A 17 7.25 -6.94 3.39
N LEU A 18 6.33 -6.57 2.50
CA LEU A 18 4.99 -7.18 2.45
C LEU A 18 4.96 -8.49 1.65
N ARG A 19 5.91 -8.72 0.75
CA ARG A 19 6.01 -9.96 -0.04
C ARG A 19 6.29 -11.20 0.81
N VAL A 20 6.88 -11.06 1.99
CA VAL A 20 7.14 -12.18 2.90
C VAL A 20 5.93 -12.56 3.75
N LEU A 21 4.80 -11.89 3.59
CA LEU A 21 3.59 -12.17 4.35
C LEU A 21 2.97 -13.52 3.97
N PHE A 22 2.87 -14.40 4.95
CA PHE A 22 1.98 -15.55 4.88
C PHE A 22 0.57 -15.09 5.27
N VAL A 23 -0.30 -14.90 4.28
CA VAL A 23 -1.68 -14.50 4.51
C VAL A 23 -2.58 -15.75 4.49
N PRO A 24 -3.39 -16.02 5.52
CA PRO A 24 -4.34 -17.13 5.55
C PRO A 24 -5.30 -17.08 4.35
N ALA A 25 -5.86 -18.22 3.93
CA ALA A 25 -6.73 -18.31 2.73
C ALA A 25 -8.01 -17.43 2.82
N THR A 26 -8.44 -17.06 4.02
CA THR A 26 -9.63 -16.21 4.24
C THR A 26 -9.38 -15.23 5.39
N PRO A 27 -8.50 -14.25 5.20
CA PRO A 27 -8.13 -13.36 6.30
C PRO A 27 -9.28 -12.38 6.58
N GLY A 28 -9.48 -12.04 7.86
CA GLY A 28 -10.22 -10.84 8.24
C GLY A 28 -9.46 -9.58 7.80
N GLU A 29 -10.17 -8.46 7.72
CA GLU A 29 -9.53 -7.15 7.46
C GLU A 29 -8.56 -6.78 8.59
N TYR A 30 -8.97 -7.04 9.84
CA TYR A 30 -8.13 -6.89 11.02
C TYR A 30 -6.87 -7.77 10.94
N ASP A 31 -7.00 -9.02 10.49
CA ASP A 31 -5.86 -9.93 10.34
C ASP A 31 -4.88 -9.42 9.28
N LEU A 32 -5.37 -8.90 8.16
CA LEU A 32 -4.52 -8.27 7.14
C LEU A 32 -3.76 -7.07 7.71
N HIS A 33 -4.42 -6.21 8.48
CA HIS A 33 -3.78 -5.04 9.08
C HIS A 33 -2.72 -5.46 10.11
N ALA A 34 -2.99 -6.47 10.92
CA ALA A 34 -2.04 -7.03 11.88
C ALA A 34 -0.81 -7.67 11.19
N LEU A 35 -1.05 -8.43 10.12
CA LEU A 35 0.02 -9.02 9.32
C LEU A 35 0.91 -7.95 8.68
N ILE A 36 0.30 -6.94 8.05
CA ILE A 36 1.02 -5.82 7.44
C ILE A 36 1.85 -5.07 8.49
N SER A 37 1.26 -4.78 9.64
CA SER A 37 1.96 -4.17 10.79
C SER A 37 3.21 -4.96 11.16
N CYS A 38 3.05 -6.27 11.41
CA CYS A 38 4.15 -7.17 11.76
C CYS A 38 5.24 -7.23 10.68
N ALA A 39 4.89 -7.20 9.39
CA ALA A 39 5.87 -7.14 8.30
C ALA A 39 6.66 -5.82 8.29
N LEU A 40 5.98 -4.69 8.49
CA LEU A 40 6.62 -3.38 8.55
C LEU A 40 7.56 -3.28 9.77
N GLU A 41 7.13 -3.77 10.93
CA GLU A 41 7.97 -3.84 12.15
C GLU A 41 9.21 -4.71 11.93
N LYS A 42 9.06 -5.92 11.37
CA LYS A 42 10.19 -6.81 11.06
C LYS A 42 11.17 -6.20 10.07
N ALA A 43 10.69 -5.36 9.17
CA ALA A 43 11.52 -4.61 8.22
C ALA A 43 12.12 -3.32 8.84
N ASN A 44 11.88 -3.04 10.12
CA ASN A 44 12.27 -1.82 10.82
C ASN A 44 11.76 -0.54 10.11
N LEU A 45 10.55 -0.59 9.54
CA LEU A 45 9.92 0.54 8.86
C LEU A 45 8.96 1.24 9.82
N SER A 46 9.24 2.51 10.15
CA SER A 46 8.31 3.34 10.93
C SER A 46 7.03 3.61 10.14
N TYR A 47 5.88 3.33 10.76
CA TYR A 47 4.58 3.56 10.14
C TYR A 47 3.57 4.17 11.12
N VAL A 48 2.53 4.77 10.56
CA VAL A 48 1.35 5.26 11.29
C VAL A 48 0.13 4.51 10.76
N HIS A 49 -0.55 3.79 11.63
CA HIS A 49 -1.81 3.13 11.31
C HIS A 49 -2.98 4.14 11.35
N GLU A 50 -3.92 3.99 10.42
CA GLU A 50 -5.04 4.91 10.18
C GLU A 50 -4.60 6.40 10.11
N ALA A 51 -3.53 6.67 9.35
CA ALA A 51 -2.93 8.00 9.26
C ALA A 51 -3.91 9.01 8.65
N LYS A 52 -4.06 10.17 9.31
CA LYS A 52 -4.88 11.28 8.80
C LYS A 52 -4.13 11.97 7.65
N ILE A 53 -4.70 11.93 6.45
CA ILE A 53 -4.14 12.57 5.25
C ILE A 53 -4.76 13.95 5.01
N ALA A 54 -6.05 14.10 5.29
CA ALA A 54 -6.80 15.34 5.14
C ALA A 54 -8.04 15.34 6.05
N GLN A 55 -8.81 16.42 6.04
CA GLN A 55 -10.06 16.51 6.80
C GLN A 55 -11.02 15.38 6.35
N ARG A 56 -11.30 14.44 7.27
CA ARG A 56 -12.12 13.23 7.04
C ARG A 56 -11.51 12.21 6.05
N CYS A 57 -10.20 12.23 5.86
CA CYS A 57 -9.50 11.33 4.96
C CYS A 57 -8.39 10.58 5.72
N ARG A 58 -8.50 9.26 5.84
CA ARG A 58 -7.51 8.41 6.53
C ARG A 58 -7.05 7.32 5.57
N ALA A 59 -5.74 7.09 5.51
CA ALA A 59 -5.20 5.89 4.89
C ALA A 59 -4.99 4.80 5.92
N ASP A 60 -5.05 3.54 5.49
CA ASP A 60 -4.82 2.39 6.37
C ASP A 60 -3.44 2.48 7.02
N PHE A 61 -2.40 2.77 6.24
CA PHE A 61 -1.06 3.01 6.77
C PHE A 61 -0.35 4.16 6.05
N MET A 62 0.50 4.87 6.79
CA MET A 62 1.49 5.77 6.24
C MET A 62 2.89 5.33 6.65
N VAL A 63 3.77 5.10 5.70
CA VAL A 63 5.17 4.72 5.93
C VAL A 63 6.06 5.85 5.41
N GLY A 64 6.55 6.70 6.32
CA GLY A 64 7.14 7.99 5.94
C GLY A 64 6.13 8.85 5.16
N ASN A 65 6.41 9.11 3.88
CA ASN A 65 5.52 9.87 2.99
C ASN A 65 4.79 8.98 1.97
N ILE A 66 4.83 7.65 2.15
CA ILE A 66 4.16 6.69 1.28
C ILE A 66 2.87 6.24 1.94
N CYS A 67 1.76 6.44 1.23
CA CYS A 67 0.46 5.92 1.64
C CYS A 67 0.36 4.44 1.25
N VAL A 68 -0.08 3.59 2.17
CA VAL A 68 -0.40 2.19 1.90
C VAL A 68 -1.88 1.96 2.20
N GLU A 69 -2.62 1.48 1.20
CA GLU A 69 -4.06 1.22 1.27
C GLU A 69 -4.32 -0.26 1.06
N VAL A 70 -5.13 -0.88 1.91
CA VAL A 70 -5.38 -2.32 1.96
C VAL A 70 -6.81 -2.62 1.53
N LYS A 71 -6.99 -3.50 0.54
CA LYS A 71 -8.30 -3.93 0.05
C LYS A 71 -8.42 -5.45 0.02
N LYS A 72 -9.40 -5.98 0.76
CA LYS A 72 -9.71 -7.42 0.76
C LYS A 72 -10.38 -7.90 -0.53
N SER A 73 -11.28 -7.12 -1.10
CA SER A 73 -11.95 -7.44 -2.36
C SER A 73 -11.30 -6.72 -3.53
N LYS A 74 -11.64 -7.09 -4.77
CA LYS A 74 -11.25 -6.32 -5.95
C LYS A 74 -12.00 -4.98 -5.90
N PRO A 75 -11.34 -3.85 -5.61
CA PRO A 75 -12.01 -2.56 -5.63
C PRO A 75 -12.47 -2.20 -7.05
N ASP A 76 -13.57 -1.46 -7.14
CA ASP A 76 -13.96 -0.79 -8.38
C ASP A 76 -12.85 0.19 -8.80
N ARG A 77 -12.42 0.11 -10.06
CA ARG A 77 -11.29 0.89 -10.57
C ARG A 77 -11.57 2.39 -10.49
N ASN A 78 -12.78 2.84 -10.80
CA ASN A 78 -13.12 4.26 -10.79
C ASN A 78 -13.16 4.80 -9.36
N THR A 79 -13.70 4.03 -8.43
CA THR A 79 -13.75 4.36 -7.01
C THR A 79 -12.35 4.43 -6.42
N LEU A 80 -11.50 3.45 -6.73
CA LEU A 80 -10.10 3.43 -6.29
C LEU A 80 -9.32 4.61 -6.87
N LEU A 81 -9.50 4.92 -8.16
CA LEU A 81 -8.81 6.04 -8.80
C LEU A 81 -9.20 7.37 -8.17
N LYS A 82 -10.48 7.58 -7.84
CA LYS A 82 -10.95 8.77 -7.10
C LYS A 82 -10.34 8.85 -5.70
N GLN A 83 -10.28 7.73 -4.99
CA GLN A 83 -9.71 7.65 -3.64
C GLN A 83 -8.20 7.95 -3.66
N VAL A 84 -7.45 7.29 -4.54
CA VAL A 84 -6.00 7.50 -4.72
C VAL A 84 -5.69 8.92 -5.14
N THR A 85 -6.46 9.50 -6.08
CA THR A 85 -6.28 10.89 -6.50
C THR A 85 -6.47 11.85 -5.33
N ARG A 86 -7.46 11.59 -4.45
CA ARG A 86 -7.68 12.40 -3.24
C ARG A 86 -6.54 12.30 -2.24
N TYR A 87 -5.92 11.13 -2.10
CA TYR A 87 -4.79 10.97 -1.19
C TYR A 87 -3.55 11.69 -1.73
N LEU A 88 -3.27 11.50 -3.01
CA LEU A 88 -2.14 12.11 -3.70
C LEU A 88 -2.28 13.63 -3.85
N SER A 89 -3.46 14.22 -3.61
CA SER A 89 -3.60 15.69 -3.62
C SER A 89 -3.05 16.33 -2.35
N SER A 90 -2.82 15.56 -1.29
CA SER A 90 -2.11 16.05 -0.11
C SER A 90 -0.61 16.21 -0.41
N SER A 91 0.00 17.27 0.14
CA SER A 91 1.44 17.51 0.07
C SER A 91 2.24 16.43 0.80
N ASP A 92 1.65 15.84 1.84
CA ASP A 92 2.34 14.90 2.74
C ASP A 92 2.50 13.51 2.11
N VAL A 93 1.67 13.20 1.10
CA VAL A 93 1.72 11.92 0.38
C VAL A 93 2.55 12.09 -0.89
N HIS A 94 3.68 11.41 -0.97
CA HIS A 94 4.60 11.47 -2.11
C HIS A 94 4.42 10.28 -3.06
N GLY A 95 3.80 9.20 -2.61
CA GLY A 95 3.53 8.01 -3.40
C GLY A 95 2.50 7.12 -2.73
N LEU A 96 2.00 6.14 -3.47
CA LEU A 96 0.95 5.25 -2.96
C LEU A 96 1.16 3.80 -3.38
N LEU A 97 0.99 2.88 -2.43
CA LEU A 97 0.99 1.44 -2.63
C LEU A 97 -0.39 0.89 -2.27
N VAL A 98 -1.11 0.33 -3.24
CA VAL A 98 -2.34 -0.42 -2.99
C VAL A 98 -1.98 -1.88 -2.76
N VAL A 99 -2.33 -2.41 -1.59
CA VAL A 99 -2.24 -3.84 -1.27
C VAL A 99 -3.64 -4.42 -1.45
N SER A 100 -3.82 -5.30 -2.43
CA SER A 100 -5.13 -5.88 -2.73
C SER A 100 -5.05 -7.40 -2.71
N GLN A 101 -6.08 -8.09 -2.23
CA GLN A 101 -6.10 -9.56 -2.33
C GLN A 101 -6.19 -10.01 -3.79
N LYS A 102 -6.92 -9.28 -4.64
CA LYS A 102 -7.06 -9.57 -6.08
C LYS A 102 -6.35 -8.53 -6.94
N ASN A 103 -5.85 -8.95 -8.10
CA ASN A 103 -5.21 -8.04 -9.04
C ASN A 103 -6.12 -6.88 -9.51
N VAL A 104 -5.58 -5.66 -9.48
CA VAL A 104 -6.23 -4.43 -9.95
C VAL A 104 -5.28 -3.68 -10.87
N SER A 105 -5.82 -3.15 -11.97
CA SER A 105 -5.06 -2.29 -12.89
C SER A 105 -5.25 -0.83 -12.52
N LEU A 106 -4.16 -0.18 -12.10
CA LEU A 106 -4.06 1.26 -11.89
C LEU A 106 -2.88 1.82 -12.71
N PRO A 107 -2.93 3.09 -13.12
CA PRO A 107 -1.77 3.78 -13.69
C PRO A 107 -0.59 3.75 -12.72
N ASN A 108 0.63 3.57 -13.25
CA ASN A 108 1.87 3.54 -12.46
C ASN A 108 2.26 4.91 -11.87
N THR A 109 1.60 5.97 -12.33
CA THR A 109 1.81 7.35 -11.91
C THR A 109 0.46 8.08 -11.94
N ILE A 110 0.13 8.78 -10.86
CA ILE A 110 -1.05 9.66 -10.77
C ILE A 110 -0.59 11.00 -10.18
N MET A 111 -0.93 12.11 -10.82
CA MET A 111 -0.48 13.47 -10.44
C MET A 111 1.05 13.57 -10.24
N ASN A 112 1.83 12.96 -11.15
CA ASN A 112 3.29 12.86 -11.09
C ASN A 112 3.86 12.13 -9.86
N LYS A 113 3.02 11.46 -9.08
CA LYS A 113 3.42 10.66 -7.93
C LYS A 113 3.34 9.17 -8.27
N PRO A 114 4.33 8.36 -7.88
CA PRO A 114 4.35 6.93 -8.18
C PRO A 114 3.20 6.21 -7.47
N VAL A 115 2.55 5.33 -8.22
CA VAL A 115 1.52 4.42 -7.72
C VAL A 115 1.92 2.99 -8.06
N ARG A 116 1.79 2.10 -7.08
CA ARG A 116 2.03 0.66 -7.24
C ARG A 116 0.87 -0.14 -6.68
N VAL A 117 0.68 -1.32 -7.23
CA VAL A 117 -0.31 -2.29 -6.76
C VAL A 117 0.42 -3.59 -6.44
N LEU A 118 0.32 -4.02 -5.19
CA LEU A 118 0.77 -5.32 -4.73
C LEU A 118 -0.46 -6.22 -4.56
N SER A 119 -0.49 -7.32 -5.31
CA SER A 119 -1.58 -8.29 -5.25
C SER A 119 -1.17 -9.48 -4.39
N LEU A 120 -1.88 -9.74 -3.30
CA LEU A 120 -1.56 -10.82 -2.34
C LEU A 120 -1.91 -12.21 -2.89
N ASP A 121 -2.87 -12.34 -3.83
CA ASP A 121 -3.15 -13.59 -4.56
C ASP A 121 -1.92 -14.14 -5.28
N LYS A 122 -1.02 -13.27 -5.76
CA LYS A 122 0.26 -13.66 -6.35
C LYS A 122 1.31 -14.13 -5.34
N LEU A 123 1.11 -13.86 -4.05
CA LEU A 123 1.97 -14.37 -2.97
C LEU A 123 1.50 -15.76 -2.51
N TRP A 124 0.23 -16.10 -2.77
CA TRP A 124 -0.34 -17.44 -2.54
C TRP A 124 0.02 -18.38 -3.69
N GLY A 125 1.27 -18.87 -3.68
CA GLY A 125 1.72 -19.84 -4.66
C GLY A 125 3.22 -19.79 -4.98
N VAL A 126 3.97 -18.84 -4.43
CA VAL A 126 5.42 -18.84 -4.55
C VAL A 126 6.01 -19.62 -3.36
N SER A 127 6.12 -20.94 -3.53
CA SER A 127 7.29 -21.63 -2.99
C SER A 127 8.50 -20.88 -3.52
N LEU A 128 9.25 -20.23 -2.64
CA LEU A 128 10.63 -19.92 -2.98
C LEU A 128 11.38 -21.27 -3.06
N PRO A 129 12.00 -21.62 -4.20
CA PRO A 129 12.92 -22.76 -4.26
C PRO A 129 14.16 -22.53 -3.38
#